data_AF-A0A6I9PK37-F1
#
_entry.id   AF-A0A6I9PK37-F1
#
_cell.length_a   1.000
_cell.length_b   1.000
_cell.length_c   1.000
_cell.angle_alpha   90.00
_cell.angle_beta   90.00
_cell.angle_gamma   90.00
#
_symmetry.space_group_name_H-M   'P 1'
#
loop_
_entity.id
_entity.type
_entity.pdbx_description
1 polymer ?
#
loop_
_entity_poly.entity_id
_entity_poly.type
_entity_poly.pdbx_seq_one_letter_code
_entity_poly.pdbx_strand_id
1 'polypeptide(L)'
;MAALRSCGAFCFYLLFLLLVSSESQSVFRGESFRRKLSVELNPGRPAPPPPGGDLLHVRAVGLNDTLHFLFCSQGAPTLLLVHTNSSSSTVEVDWPQFLMRNVSGSLRVEPESSILQSNAIVFSRVSPPLIC
;
A
#
# COMPACT_ATOMS: atom_id res chain seq x y z
N MET A 1 -11.23 53.49 28.67
CA MET A 1 -11.44 52.58 27.53
C MET A 1 -10.42 51.45 27.58
N ALA A 2 -10.77 50.28 28.14
CA ALA A 2 -10.08 49.00 27.91
C ALA A 2 -10.72 47.88 28.75
N ALA A 3 -12.01 47.58 28.53
CA ALA A 3 -12.63 46.41 29.17
C ALA A 3 -13.68 45.74 28.27
N LEU A 4 -13.57 45.89 26.95
CA LEU A 4 -14.54 45.32 26.01
C LEU A 4 -13.93 44.66 24.76
N ARG A 5 -12.65 44.25 24.82
CA ARG A 5 -11.96 43.57 23.70
C ARG A 5 -11.34 42.22 24.05
N SER A 6 -11.41 41.78 25.30
CA SER A 6 -10.73 40.56 25.75
C SER A 6 -11.60 39.30 25.71
N CYS A 7 -12.93 39.43 25.60
CA CYS A 7 -13.84 38.29 25.68
C CYS A 7 -13.88 37.50 24.35
N GLY A 8 -13.92 38.20 23.21
CA GLY A 8 -13.99 37.55 21.89
C GLY A 8 -12.74 36.74 21.56
N ALA A 9 -11.55 37.30 21.77
CA ALA A 9 -10.28 36.62 21.47
C ALA A 9 -10.08 35.34 22.32
N PHE A 10 -10.49 35.39 23.59
CA PHE A 10 -10.43 34.24 24.49
C PHE A 10 -11.41 33.14 24.08
N CYS A 11 -12.64 33.52 23.68
CA CYS A 11 -13.61 32.58 23.11
C CYS A 11 -13.12 31.94 21.80
N PHE A 12 -12.50 32.71 20.90
CA PHE A 12 -11.94 32.16 19.65
C PHE A 12 -10.77 31.20 19.92
N TYR A 13 -9.91 31.51 20.90
CA TYR A 13 -8.82 30.62 21.30
C TYR A 13 -9.32 29.32 21.94
N LEU A 14 -10.34 29.40 22.81
CA LEU A 14 -10.98 28.22 23.39
C LEU A 14 -11.70 27.37 22.32
N LEU A 15 -12.43 28.00 21.39
CA LEU A 15 -13.05 27.30 20.26
C LEU A 15 -12.01 26.62 19.36
N PHE A 16 -10.89 27.30 19.08
CA PHE A 16 -9.79 26.73 18.32
C PHE A 16 -9.15 25.54 19.04
N LEU A 17 -8.89 25.65 20.34
CA LEU A 17 -8.38 24.54 21.16
C LEU A 17 -9.38 23.37 21.20
N LEU A 18 -10.67 23.65 21.30
CA LEU A 18 -11.72 22.63 21.29
C LEU A 18 -11.80 21.92 19.93
N LEU A 19 -11.73 22.65 18.82
CA LEU A 19 -11.69 22.10 17.46
C LEU A 19 -10.44 21.24 17.24
N VAL A 20 -9.27 21.69 17.68
CA VAL A 20 -8.00 20.93 17.59
C VAL A 20 -8.05 19.69 18.50
N SER A 21 -8.70 19.77 19.67
CA SER A 21 -8.86 18.63 20.59
C SER A 21 -9.94 17.62 20.16
N SER A 22 -10.93 18.07 19.38
CA SER A 22 -11.99 17.22 18.82
C SER A 22 -11.45 16.28 17.74
N GLU A 23 -10.43 16.72 17.00
CA GLU A 23 -9.81 15.93 15.93
C GLU A 23 -8.75 14.95 16.44
N SER A 24 -8.19 15.16 17.63
CA SER A 24 -7.13 14.30 18.19
C SER A 24 -7.64 12.96 18.75
N GLN A 25 -8.95 12.70 18.72
CA GLN A 25 -9.54 11.40 19.07
C GLN A 25 -10.06 10.60 17.87
N SER A 26 -9.92 11.10 16.62
CA SER A 26 -10.60 10.50 15.45
C SER A 26 -9.70 10.07 14.28
N VAL A 27 -8.38 10.21 14.34
CA VAL A 27 -7.51 9.78 13.21
C VAL A 27 -7.06 8.31 13.32
N PHE A 28 -7.13 7.70 14.51
CA PHE A 28 -6.67 6.32 14.75
C PHE A 28 -7.66 5.44 15.52
N ARG A 29 -8.96 5.76 15.51
CA ARG A 29 -9.98 4.77 15.90
C ARG A 29 -10.25 3.83 14.73
N GLY A 30 -9.20 3.14 14.28
CA GLY A 30 -9.39 1.96 13.46
C GLY A 30 -10.06 0.93 14.35
N GLU A 31 -11.28 0.52 14.02
CA GLU A 31 -11.61 -0.88 14.26
C GLU A 31 -10.40 -1.68 13.80
N SER A 32 -9.84 -2.52 14.68
CA SER A 32 -8.62 -3.24 14.37
C SER A 32 -8.92 -4.21 13.22
N PHE A 33 -8.80 -3.73 11.98
CA PHE A 33 -8.96 -4.49 10.76
C PHE A 33 -7.76 -5.43 10.68
N ARG A 34 -7.87 -6.56 11.39
CA ARG A 34 -6.80 -7.52 11.57
C ARG A 34 -6.73 -8.38 10.31
N ARG A 35 -5.68 -8.17 9.52
CA ARG A 35 -5.40 -8.99 8.33
C ARG A 35 -4.37 -10.06 8.65
N LYS A 36 -4.54 -11.26 8.09
CA LYS A 36 -3.53 -12.31 8.12
C LYS A 36 -2.50 -12.03 7.03
N LEU A 37 -1.26 -11.79 7.43
CA LEU A 37 -0.17 -11.44 6.53
C LEU A 37 0.68 -12.67 6.21
N SER A 38 0.99 -12.87 4.92
CA SER A 38 2.02 -13.81 4.46
C SER A 38 2.95 -13.10 3.50
N VAL A 39 4.24 -13.45 3.57
CA VAL A 39 5.29 -12.88 2.73
C VAL A 39 6.01 -14.03 2.04
N GLU A 40 6.13 -13.94 0.72
CA GLU A 40 6.81 -14.93 -0.10
C GLU A 40 7.76 -14.24 -1.06
N LEU A 41 9.00 -14.71 -1.10
CA LEU A 41 10.01 -14.25 -2.04
C LEU A 41 9.98 -15.16 -3.27
N ASN A 42 9.77 -14.58 -4.45
CA ASN A 42 9.69 -15.26 -5.73
C ASN A 42 8.62 -16.38 -5.74
N PRO A 43 7.33 -16.01 -5.64
CA PRO A 43 6.25 -16.97 -5.48
C PRO A 43 6.19 -18.02 -6.60
N GLY A 44 6.06 -19.28 -6.22
CA GLY A 44 5.99 -20.41 -7.16
C GLY A 44 7.29 -20.75 -7.89
N ARG A 45 8.43 -20.10 -7.56
CA ARG A 45 9.72 -20.40 -8.18
C ARG A 45 10.62 -21.23 -7.26
N PRO A 46 11.06 -22.42 -7.69
CA PRO A 46 12.12 -23.14 -6.98
C PRO A 46 13.47 -22.44 -7.16
N ALA A 47 14.42 -22.73 -6.27
CA ALA A 47 15.80 -22.29 -6.42
C ALA A 47 16.39 -22.79 -7.76
N PRO A 48 17.29 -22.02 -8.41
CA PRO A 48 17.97 -20.81 -7.94
C PRO A 48 17.19 -19.48 -8.15
N PRO A 49 17.59 -18.36 -7.53
CA PRO A 49 16.93 -17.04 -7.68
C PRO A 49 16.84 -16.51 -9.12
N PRO A 50 15.96 -15.52 -9.41
CA PRO A 50 15.71 -15.10 -10.78
C PRO A 50 16.85 -14.20 -11.27
N PRO A 51 17.31 -14.37 -12.52
CA PRO A 51 18.27 -13.44 -13.07
C PRO A 51 17.61 -12.07 -13.26
N GLY A 52 18.25 -11.02 -12.74
CA GLY A 52 17.87 -9.63 -13.02
C GLY A 52 16.88 -8.98 -12.04
N GLY A 53 16.49 -9.66 -10.97
CA GLY A 53 15.70 -9.08 -9.89
C GLY A 53 14.83 -10.10 -9.16
N ASP A 54 14.26 -9.66 -8.05
CA ASP A 54 13.36 -10.42 -7.19
C ASP A 54 11.94 -9.86 -7.28
N LEU A 55 10.98 -10.73 -6.98
CA LEU A 55 9.57 -10.38 -6.80
C LEU A 55 9.13 -10.81 -5.40
N LEU A 56 8.93 -9.85 -4.50
CA LEU A 56 8.41 -10.09 -3.17
C LEU A 56 6.89 -9.91 -3.18
N HIS A 57 6.16 -10.96 -2.79
CA HIS A 57 4.72 -10.89 -2.62
C HIS A 57 4.36 -10.83 -1.14
N VAL A 58 3.68 -9.75 -0.75
CA VAL A 58 3.01 -9.63 0.55
C VAL A 58 1.51 -9.75 0.32
N ARG A 59 0.89 -10.71 1.00
CA ARG A 59 -0.55 -10.97 0.94
C ARG A 59 -1.17 -10.69 2.29
N ALA A 60 -2.11 -9.76 2.35
CA ALA A 60 -2.83 -9.39 3.56
C ALA A 60 -4.31 -9.75 3.40
N VAL A 61 -4.71 -10.87 3.98
CA VAL A 61 -6.06 -11.43 3.89
C VAL A 61 -6.94 -10.83 4.98
N GLY A 62 -8.02 -10.16 4.59
CA GLY A 62 -9.08 -9.69 5.48
C GLY A 62 -10.24 -10.69 5.57
N LEU A 63 -11.39 -10.21 6.05
CA LEU A 63 -12.59 -11.05 6.20
C LEU A 63 -13.17 -11.44 4.84
N ASN A 64 -13.33 -10.45 3.95
CA ASN A 64 -13.99 -10.57 2.66
C ASN A 64 -13.15 -10.00 1.52
N ASP A 65 -11.89 -9.67 1.78
CA ASP A 65 -10.99 -9.02 0.84
C ASP A 65 -9.56 -9.52 0.99
N THR A 66 -8.75 -9.32 -0.05
CA THR A 66 -7.30 -9.50 0.04
C THR A 66 -6.60 -8.30 -0.57
N LEU A 67 -5.54 -7.83 0.11
CA LEU A 67 -4.59 -6.89 -0.47
C LEU A 67 -3.32 -7.63 -0.87
N HIS A 68 -2.91 -7.47 -2.12
CA HIS A 68 -1.66 -7.99 -2.66
C HIS A 68 -0.71 -6.82 -2.89
N PHE A 69 0.46 -6.87 -2.26
CA PHE A 69 1.57 -5.95 -2.52
C PHE A 69 2.68 -6.76 -3.19
N LEU A 70 3.08 -6.34 -4.39
CA LEU A 70 4.11 -7.01 -5.18
C LEU A 70 5.24 -6.01 -5.39
N PHE A 71 6.35 -6.24 -4.71
CA PHE A 71 7.57 -5.45 -4.86
C PHE A 71 8.48 -6.15 -5.86
N CYS A 72 8.72 -5.49 -6.99
CA CYS A 72 9.57 -5.99 -8.05
C CYS A 72 10.84 -5.14 -8.11
N SER A 73 12.00 -5.80 -8.12
CA SER A 73 13.30 -5.16 -8.38
C SER A 73 13.83 -5.42 -9.79
N GLN A 74 13.04 -6.06 -10.66
CA GLN A 74 13.39 -6.26 -12.05
C GLN A 74 13.22 -4.95 -12.84
N GLY A 75 14.32 -4.23 -13.04
CA GLY A 75 14.32 -2.89 -13.63
C GLY A 75 14.20 -1.79 -12.59
N ALA A 76 13.36 -0.79 -12.82
CA ALA A 76 13.08 0.24 -11.81
C ALA A 76 12.26 -0.38 -10.66
N PRO A 77 12.60 -0.15 -9.38
CA PRO A 77 11.83 -0.68 -8.27
C PRO A 77 10.37 -0.30 -8.42
N THR A 78 9.48 -1.28 -8.33
CA THR A 78 8.06 -1.10 -8.59
C THR A 78 7.24 -1.77 -7.49
N LEU A 79 6.21 -1.09 -7.01
CA LEU A 79 5.19 -1.64 -6.13
C LEU A 79 3.87 -1.73 -6.91
N LEU A 80 3.38 -2.95 -7.12
CA LEU A 80 2.03 -3.20 -7.60
C LEU A 80 1.13 -3.51 -6.40
N LEU A 81 0.01 -2.79 -6.29
CA LEU A 81 -1.02 -2.97 -5.27
C LEU A 81 -2.31 -3.45 -5.94
N VAL A 82 -2.81 -4.61 -5.51
CA VAL A 82 -4.09 -5.16 -5.98
C VAL A 82 -5.02 -5.39 -4.81
N HIS A 83 -6.26 -4.92 -4.92
CA HIS A 83 -7.33 -5.16 -3.97
C HIS A 83 -8.38 -6.07 -4.60
N THR A 84 -8.71 -7.16 -3.93
CA THR A 84 -9.73 -8.12 -4.37
C THR A 84 -10.85 -8.25 -3.36
N ASN A 85 -12.06 -8.61 -3.80
CA ASN A 85 -13.20 -8.95 -2.94
C ASN A 85 -13.25 -10.44 -2.55
N SER A 86 -12.10 -11.11 -2.53
CA SER A 86 -11.99 -12.53 -2.18
C SER A 86 -10.87 -12.74 -1.18
N SER A 87 -11.13 -13.51 -0.11
CA SER A 87 -10.13 -13.94 0.87
C SER A 87 -9.28 -15.11 0.37
N SER A 88 -9.63 -15.71 -0.77
CA SER A 88 -8.92 -16.82 -1.40
C SER A 88 -8.15 -16.43 -2.66
N SER A 89 -8.13 -15.15 -3.05
CA SER A 89 -7.39 -14.72 -4.24
C SER A 89 -5.89 -14.96 -4.11
N THR A 90 -5.27 -15.37 -5.22
CA THR A 90 -3.86 -15.75 -5.33
C THR A 90 -3.17 -14.95 -6.43
N VAL A 91 -1.84 -14.87 -6.36
CA VAL A 91 -1.01 -14.32 -7.45
C VAL A 91 -0.38 -15.50 -8.16
N GLU A 92 -0.43 -15.51 -9.49
CA GLU A 92 0.27 -16.46 -10.32
C GLU A 92 1.31 -15.73 -11.17
N VAL A 93 2.49 -16.34 -11.29
CA VAL A 93 3.63 -15.79 -12.03
C VAL A 93 4.08 -16.80 -13.08
N ASP A 94 3.97 -16.44 -14.35
CA ASP A 94 4.64 -17.14 -15.45
C ASP A 94 6.09 -16.64 -15.50
N TRP A 95 6.97 -17.34 -14.79
CA TRP A 95 8.37 -16.95 -14.66
C TRP A 95 9.13 -16.85 -16.00
N PRO A 96 9.02 -17.79 -16.94
CA PRO A 96 9.60 -17.63 -18.27
C PRO A 96 9.20 -16.31 -18.95
N GLN A 97 7.91 -15.98 -18.99
CA GLN A 97 7.44 -14.75 -19.63
C GLN A 97 7.81 -13.49 -18.84
N PHE A 98 7.71 -13.55 -17.51
CA PHE A 98 8.06 -12.46 -16.59
C PHE A 98 9.53 -12.06 -16.78
N LEU A 99 10.43 -13.05 -16.84
CA LEU A 99 11.87 -12.83 -17.02
C LEU A 99 12.21 -12.23 -18.39
N MET A 100 11.48 -12.62 -19.44
CA MET A 100 11.63 -12.03 -20.78
C MET A 100 11.09 -10.60 -20.87
N ARG A 101 10.54 -10.04 -19.78
CA ARG A 101 9.83 -8.75 -19.74
C ARG A 101 8.65 -8.73 -20.71
N ASN A 102 8.09 -9.90 -21.01
CA ASN A 102 6.81 -10.00 -21.71
C ASN A 102 5.72 -9.81 -20.66
N VAL A 103 5.45 -8.55 -20.32
CA VAL A 103 4.65 -8.15 -19.16
C VAL A 103 3.16 -8.45 -19.30
N SER A 104 2.67 -8.68 -20.52
CA SER A 104 1.27 -9.00 -20.75
C SER A 104 0.96 -10.42 -20.29
N GLY A 105 0.27 -10.57 -19.16
CA GLY A 105 -0.22 -11.87 -18.67
C GLY A 105 0.78 -12.72 -17.89
N SER A 106 2.03 -12.26 -17.72
CA SER A 106 3.05 -12.97 -16.96
C SER A 106 2.89 -12.87 -15.44
N LEU A 107 2.10 -11.92 -14.98
CA LEU A 107 1.71 -11.74 -13.57
C LEU A 107 0.19 -11.52 -13.54
N ARG A 108 -0.54 -12.40 -12.85
CA ARG A 108 -2.00 -12.35 -12.78
C ARG A 108 -2.50 -12.59 -11.36
N VAL A 109 -3.69 -12.08 -11.07
CA VAL A 109 -4.40 -12.36 -9.82
C VAL A 109 -5.64 -13.17 -10.16
N GLU A 110 -5.80 -14.31 -9.50
CA GLU A 110 -6.94 -15.21 -9.74
C GLU A 110 -7.87 -15.25 -8.51
N PRO A 111 -9.20 -15.26 -8.71
CA PRO A 111 -9.88 -15.06 -9.99
C PRO A 111 -9.84 -13.58 -10.43
N GLU A 112 -9.65 -13.32 -11.72
CA GLU A 112 -9.59 -11.95 -12.27
C GLU A 112 -10.86 -11.13 -11.95
N SER A 113 -12.02 -11.77 -11.95
CA SER A 113 -13.31 -11.15 -11.60
C SER A 113 -13.41 -10.63 -10.17
N SER A 114 -12.49 -11.00 -9.28
CA SER A 114 -12.45 -10.51 -7.90
C SER A 114 -11.72 -9.18 -7.75
N ILE A 115 -10.99 -8.73 -8.78
CA ILE A 115 -10.17 -7.51 -8.72
C ILE A 115 -11.08 -6.28 -8.66
N LEU A 116 -11.00 -5.55 -7.57
CA LEU A 116 -11.69 -4.28 -7.38
C LEU A 116 -10.82 -3.10 -7.85
N GLN A 117 -9.52 -3.17 -7.58
CA GLN A 117 -8.57 -2.11 -7.90
C GLN A 117 -7.18 -2.67 -8.13
N SER A 118 -6.44 -2.06 -9.07
CA SER A 118 -5.03 -2.34 -9.32
C SER A 118 -4.30 -1.02 -9.60
N ASN A 119 -3.22 -0.75 -8.86
CA ASN A 119 -2.36 0.43 -9.06
C ASN A 119 -0.89 0.05 -9.00
N ALA A 120 -0.05 0.76 -9.75
CA ALA A 120 1.39 0.59 -9.70
C ALA A 120 2.11 1.91 -9.36
N ILE A 121 3.16 1.80 -8.54
CA ILE A 121 4.07 2.89 -8.19
C ILE A 121 5.46 2.49 -8.67
N VAL A 122 6.07 3.30 -9.52
CA VAL A 122 7.42 3.05 -10.06
C VAL A 122 8.38 4.10 -9.49
N PHE A 123 9.42 3.63 -8.81
CA PHE A 123 10.50 4.46 -8.29
C PHE A 123 11.55 4.65 -9.39
N SER A 124 11.35 5.66 -10.23
CA SER A 124 12.16 5.87 -11.44
C SER A 124 13.53 6.50 -11.19
N ARG A 125 13.68 7.28 -10.10
CA ARG A 125 14.91 8.00 -9.75
C ARG A 125 15.06 8.14 -8.24
N VAL A 126 16.30 8.19 -7.80
CA VAL A 126 16.69 8.66 -6.46
C VAL A 126 17.21 10.08 -6.64
N SER A 127 16.58 11.06 -5.99
CA SER A 127 17.13 12.41 -5.92
C SER A 127 18.44 12.35 -5.13
N PRO A 128 19.51 13.05 -5.56
CA PRO A 128 20.70 13.21 -4.74
C PRO A 128 20.32 13.77 -3.36
N PRO A 129 21.09 13.47 -2.29
CA PRO A 129 20.83 14.04 -0.98
C PRO A 129 20.89 15.57 -1.09
N LEU A 130 19.74 16.22 -0.88
CA LEU A 130 19.73 17.62 -0.49
C LEU A 130 20.24 17.63 0.95
N ILE A 131 21.51 17.98 1.10
CA ILE A 131 22.06 18.39 2.39
C ILE A 131 21.29 19.66 2.76
N CYS A 132 20.41 19.55 3.76
CA CYS A 132 19.78 20.71 4.41
C CYS A 132 20.83 21.55 5.13
#